data_AF-A0A5B8CF97-F1
#
_entry.id   AF-A0A5B8CF97-F1
#
_cell.length_a   1.000
_cell.length_b   1.000
_cell.length_c   1.000
_cell.angle_alpha   90.00
_cell.angle_beta   90.00
_cell.angle_gamma   90.00
#
_symmetry.space_group_name_H-M   'P 1'
#
loop_
_entity.id
_entity.type
_entity.pdbx_description
1 polymer ?
#
loop_
_entity_poly.entity_id
_entity_poly.type
_entity_poly.pdbx_seq_one_letter_code
_entity_poly.pdbx_strand_id
1 'polypeptide(L)'
;MRLIDQLAATRIYYPRPLPTLPDILLIDIPLAFSGDRLALGRYYPVILESLAEMQEFEAFLCEQRPELISPALLARRPSGLRTDDIVFARYSPPAPRWPWLHLCCWPTRCTMLVPHPEDEFARGAYTVDAFQSDDDVNAAELRLLAALGPHEAYYVRSVPVAAGHA
;
A
#
# COMPACT_ATOMS: atom_id res chain seq x y z
N MET A 1 -18.82 5.49 -17.99
CA MET A 1 -18.24 6.09 -16.78
C MET A 1 -16.80 5.62 -16.70
N ARG A 2 -15.84 6.52 -16.47
CA ARG A 2 -14.43 6.15 -16.25
C ARG A 2 -14.12 6.31 -14.78
N LEU A 3 -13.35 5.38 -14.19
CA LEU A 3 -12.97 5.47 -12.77
C LEU A 3 -12.11 6.71 -12.51
N ILE A 4 -11.27 7.07 -13.48
CA ILE A 4 -10.41 8.25 -13.43
C ILE A 4 -11.17 9.57 -13.24
N ASP A 5 -12.44 9.65 -13.64
CA ASP A 5 -13.25 10.87 -13.50
C ASP A 5 -14.11 10.86 -12.22
N GLN A 6 -14.12 9.75 -11.48
CA GLN A 6 -15.03 9.54 -10.35
C GLN A 6 -14.27 8.99 -9.14
N LEU A 7 -14.22 7.66 -8.99
CA LEU A 7 -13.64 7.00 -7.83
C LEU A 7 -12.14 7.30 -7.67
N ALA A 8 -11.42 7.43 -8.79
CA ALA A 8 -9.99 7.74 -8.85
C ALA A 8 -9.68 9.16 -9.36
N ALA A 9 -10.65 10.08 -9.20
CA ALA A 9 -10.51 11.48 -9.61
C ALA A 9 -9.33 12.17 -8.90
N THR A 10 -9.18 11.91 -7.60
CA THR A 10 -8.07 12.41 -6.79
C THR A 10 -7.15 11.23 -6.45
N ARG A 11 -5.93 11.26 -6.98
CA ARG A 11 -4.92 10.21 -6.73
C ARG A 11 -3.52 10.80 -6.82
N ILE A 12 -2.56 10.17 -6.15
CA ILE A 12 -1.15 10.58 -6.21
C ILE A 12 -0.21 9.38 -6.13
N TYR A 13 0.94 9.50 -6.78
CA TYR A 13 1.99 8.49 -6.76
C TYR A 13 2.95 8.74 -5.59
N TYR A 14 3.17 7.70 -4.80
CA TYR A 14 4.22 7.60 -3.80
C TYR A 14 5.38 6.79 -4.41
N PRO A 15 6.51 7.44 -4.71
CA PRO A 15 7.65 6.75 -5.29
C PRO A 15 8.27 5.79 -4.28
N ARG A 16 8.74 4.65 -4.77
CA ARG A 16 9.46 3.64 -3.99
C ARG A 16 10.66 4.26 -3.25
N PRO A 17 10.84 3.99 -1.94
CA PRO A 17 12.00 4.48 -1.19
C PRO A 17 13.28 3.72 -1.54
N LEU A 18 13.17 2.50 -2.11
CA LEU A 18 14.27 1.72 -2.67
C LEU A 18 13.86 1.08 -4.00
N PRO A 19 14.81 0.82 -4.92
CA PRO A 19 14.51 0.19 -6.22
C PRO A 19 13.78 -1.15 -6.13
N THR A 20 14.04 -1.92 -5.06
CA THR A 20 13.46 -3.24 -4.81
C THR A 20 12.04 -3.20 -4.25
N LEU A 21 11.52 -2.03 -3.87
CA LEU A 21 10.19 -1.85 -3.33
C LEU A 21 9.21 -1.34 -4.41
N PRO A 22 7.90 -1.58 -4.24
CA PRO A 22 6.91 -1.10 -5.18
C PRO A 22 6.67 0.40 -5.06
N ASP A 23 6.18 1.02 -6.13
CA ASP A 23 5.52 2.32 -6.03
C ASP A 23 4.09 2.10 -5.50
N ILE A 24 3.51 3.13 -4.87
CA ILE A 24 2.13 3.07 -4.41
C ILE A 24 1.34 4.21 -5.06
N LEU A 25 0.29 3.88 -5.80
CA LEU A 25 -0.71 4.86 -6.21
C LEU A 25 -1.78 4.90 -5.11
N LEU A 26 -1.90 6.05 -4.44
CA LEU A 26 -2.92 6.24 -3.42
C LEU A 26 -4.11 6.98 -4.02
N ILE A 27 -5.29 6.37 -3.94
CA ILE A 27 -6.54 6.99 -4.38
C ILE A 27 -7.25 7.57 -3.16
N ASP A 28 -7.63 8.84 -3.27
CA ASP A 28 -8.50 9.51 -2.33
C ASP A 28 -9.96 9.24 -2.73
N ILE A 29 -10.59 8.29 -2.04
CA ILE A 29 -11.94 7.82 -2.37
C ILE A 29 -12.97 8.89 -1.98
N PRO A 30 -13.90 9.26 -2.88
CA PRO A 30 -14.98 10.19 -2.56
C PRO A 30 -15.82 9.71 -1.37
N LEU A 31 -16.32 10.65 -0.56
CA LEU A 31 -17.05 10.34 0.68
C LEU A 31 -18.21 9.35 0.48
N ALA A 32 -18.91 9.42 -0.66
CA ALA A 32 -20.00 8.51 -1.01
C ALA A 32 -19.59 7.02 -1.07
N PHE A 33 -18.30 6.73 -1.21
CA PHE A 33 -17.72 5.39 -1.28
C PHE A 33 -16.72 5.12 -0.15
N SER A 34 -16.65 6.00 0.87
CA SER A 34 -15.76 5.86 2.02
C SER A 34 -16.24 4.77 2.99
N GLY A 35 -15.33 4.26 3.83
CA GLY A 35 -15.67 3.24 4.82
C GLY A 35 -14.46 2.62 5.51
N ASP A 36 -14.72 1.85 6.56
CA ASP A 36 -13.71 1.36 7.51
C ASP A 36 -12.67 0.39 6.92
N ARG A 37 -12.93 -0.15 5.73
CA ARG A 37 -12.00 -1.02 5.00
C ARG A 37 -10.95 -0.24 4.20
N LEU A 38 -11.04 1.09 4.18
CA LEU A 38 -10.07 1.97 3.55
C LEU A 38 -9.08 2.50 4.58
N ALA A 39 -7.85 2.78 4.15
CA ALA A 39 -6.85 3.37 5.01
C ALA A 39 -7.30 4.77 5.45
N LEU A 40 -7.31 5.04 6.76
CA LEU A 40 -7.95 6.22 7.37
C LEU A 40 -9.41 6.43 6.94
N GLY A 41 -10.12 5.34 6.61
CA GLY A 41 -11.52 5.37 6.18
C GLY A 41 -11.76 5.97 4.78
N ARG A 42 -10.71 6.36 4.05
CA ARG A 42 -10.82 7.17 2.83
C ARG A 42 -9.82 6.83 1.73
N TYR A 43 -8.65 6.30 2.05
CA TYR A 43 -7.61 6.06 1.07
C TYR A 43 -7.57 4.60 0.61
N TYR A 44 -7.47 4.40 -0.70
CA TYR A 44 -7.28 3.08 -1.30
C TYR A 44 -5.87 2.98 -1.89
N PRO A 45 -4.95 2.20 -1.28
CA PRO A 45 -3.61 1.99 -1.81
C PRO A 45 -3.61 0.94 -2.93
N VAL A 46 -2.91 1.25 -4.03
CA VAL A 46 -2.66 0.33 -5.15
C VAL A 46 -1.15 0.11 -5.27
N ILE A 47 -0.73 -1.15 -5.16
CA ILE A 47 0.68 -1.54 -5.20
C ILE A 47 1.11 -1.82 -6.65
N LEU A 48 2.13 -1.09 -7.10
CA LEU A 48 2.66 -1.13 -8.46
C LEU A 48 4.11 -1.60 -8.43
N GLU A 49 4.37 -2.83 -8.85
CA GLU A 49 5.73 -3.41 -8.81
C GLU A 49 6.54 -3.08 -10.06
N SER A 50 5.88 -2.76 -11.18
CA SER A 50 6.56 -2.45 -12.44
C SER A 50 5.88 -1.33 -13.24
N LEU A 51 6.63 -0.77 -14.19
CA LEU A 51 6.12 0.22 -15.14
C LEU A 51 4.95 -0.33 -15.96
N ALA A 52 4.99 -1.61 -16.33
CA ALA A 52 3.92 -2.25 -17.09
C ALA A 52 2.60 -2.28 -16.28
N GLU A 53 2.69 -2.57 -14.97
CA GLU A 53 1.52 -2.55 -14.09
C GLU A 53 0.95 -1.14 -13.91
N MET A 54 1.82 -0.13 -13.82
CA MET A 54 1.39 1.27 -13.75
C MET A 54 0.62 1.66 -15.02
N GLN A 55 1.14 1.32 -16.20
CA GLN A 55 0.50 1.60 -17.48
C GLN A 55 -0.83 0.85 -17.64
N GLU A 56 -0.85 -0.42 -17.26
CA GLU A 56 -2.07 -1.26 -17.26
C GLU A 56 -3.13 -0.67 -16.33
N PHE A 57 -2.74 -0.25 -15.12
CA PHE A 57 -3.67 0.32 -14.16
C PHE A 57 -4.23 1.68 -14.62
N GLU A 58 -3.41 2.56 -15.19
CA GLU A 58 -3.89 3.82 -15.78
C GLU A 58 -4.87 3.56 -16.94
N ALA A 59 -4.58 2.59 -17.80
CA ALA A 59 -5.50 2.18 -18.86
C ALA A 59 -6.84 1.67 -18.28
N PHE A 60 -6.77 0.85 -17.24
CA PHE A 60 -7.94 0.36 -16.52
C PHE A 60 -8.77 1.50 -15.90
N LEU A 61 -8.14 2.51 -15.30
CA LEU A 61 -8.85 3.68 -14.77
C LEU A 61 -9.54 4.51 -15.86
N CYS A 62 -8.93 4.59 -17.05
CA CYS A 62 -9.43 5.34 -18.21
C CYS A 62 -10.51 4.61 -19.01
N GLU A 63 -10.64 3.30 -18.85
CA GLU A 63 -11.61 2.52 -19.61
C GLU A 63 -13.06 2.92 -19.27
N GLN A 64 -13.86 3.13 -20.33
CA GLN A 64 -15.27 3.51 -20.23
C GLN A 64 -16.12 2.29 -19.90
N ARG A 65 -16.89 2.36 -18.80
CA ARG A 65 -17.74 1.27 -18.32
C ARG A 65 -19.20 1.70 -18.12
N PRO A 66 -20.16 0.77 -18.19
CA PRO A 66 -21.55 1.06 -17.86
C PRO A 66 -21.74 1.34 -16.36
N GLU A 67 -20.92 0.75 -15.49
CA GLU A 67 -21.04 0.83 -14.04
C GLU A 67 -19.70 1.09 -13.36
N LEU A 68 -19.78 1.60 -12.12
CA LEU A 68 -18.61 1.75 -11.24
C LEU A 68 -18.23 0.40 -10.65
N ILE A 69 -16.93 0.09 -10.72
CA ILE A 69 -16.33 -1.11 -10.14
C ILE A 69 -15.20 -0.73 -9.18
N SER A 70 -14.88 -1.64 -8.26
CA SER A 70 -13.74 -1.46 -7.34
C SER A 70 -12.42 -1.34 -8.13
N PRO A 71 -11.49 -0.44 -7.74
CA PRO A 71 -10.19 -0.27 -8.38
C PRO A 71 -9.19 -1.38 -8.01
N ALA A 72 -9.66 -2.62 -7.87
CA ALA A 72 -8.91 -3.75 -7.32
C ALA A 72 -8.21 -4.63 -8.37
N LEU A 73 -7.97 -4.11 -9.59
CA LEU A 73 -7.37 -4.86 -10.72
C LEU A 73 -6.12 -5.64 -10.31
N LEU A 74 -5.25 -5.00 -9.53
CA LEU A 74 -3.96 -5.55 -9.10
C LEU A 74 -4.00 -6.15 -7.70
N ALA A 75 -5.08 -5.98 -6.95
CA ALA A 75 -5.13 -6.33 -5.53
C ALA A 75 -4.87 -7.83 -5.27
N ARG A 76 -5.25 -8.70 -6.20
CA ARG A 76 -5.06 -10.16 -6.12
C ARG A 76 -3.95 -10.69 -7.01
N ARG A 77 -3.25 -9.82 -7.74
CA ARG A 77 -2.11 -10.25 -8.57
C ARG A 77 -0.97 -10.69 -7.64
N PRO A 78 -0.37 -11.87 -7.83
CA PRO A 78 0.75 -12.29 -6.98
C PRO A 78 1.90 -11.30 -7.03
N SER A 79 2.51 -11.03 -5.88
CA SER A 79 3.74 -10.26 -5.83
C SER A 79 4.92 -11.01 -6.48
N GLY A 80 5.72 -10.29 -7.27
CA GLY A 80 7.02 -10.74 -7.75
C GLY A 80 8.13 -10.59 -6.70
N LEU A 81 7.90 -9.83 -5.63
CA LEU A 81 8.84 -9.67 -4.53
C LEU A 81 8.84 -10.92 -3.66
N ARG A 82 10.01 -11.54 -3.51
CA ARG A 82 10.24 -12.62 -2.54
C ARG A 82 11.24 -12.12 -1.50
N THR A 83 10.84 -12.17 -0.24
CA THR A 83 11.67 -11.81 0.90
C THR A 83 11.58 -12.92 1.94
N ASP A 84 12.72 -13.20 2.58
CA ASP A 84 12.79 -14.06 3.77
C ASP A 84 12.64 -13.24 5.05
N ASP A 85 12.77 -11.92 4.97
CA ASP A 85 12.63 -11.00 6.09
C ASP A 85 11.32 -10.23 6.00
N ILE A 86 10.76 -9.83 7.14
CA ILE A 86 9.67 -8.84 7.16
C ILE A 86 10.29 -7.50 6.84
N VAL A 87 9.82 -6.82 5.78
CA VAL A 87 10.36 -5.51 5.40
C VAL A 87 9.36 -4.43 5.76
N PHE A 88 9.78 -3.48 6.58
CA PHE A 88 9.02 -2.27 6.89
C PHE A 88 9.54 -1.12 6.05
N ALA A 89 8.66 -0.51 5.27
CA ALA A 89 9.01 0.62 4.42
C ALA A 89 8.05 1.78 4.65
N ARG A 90 8.63 2.96 4.84
CA ARG A 90 7.88 4.21 5.01
C ARG A 90 7.90 5.01 3.73
N TYR A 91 6.76 5.56 3.35
CA TYR A 91 6.62 6.46 2.23
C TYR A 91 6.16 7.82 2.74
N SER A 92 6.97 8.85 2.47
CA SER A 92 6.61 10.22 2.78
C SER A 92 5.51 10.73 1.85
N PRO A 93 4.60 11.59 2.34
CA PRO A 93 3.61 12.24 1.50
C PRO A 93 4.26 13.02 0.36
N PRO A 94 3.90 12.77 -0.91
CA PRO A 94 4.43 13.52 -2.05
C PRO A 94 3.87 14.94 -2.14
N ALA A 95 2.78 15.24 -1.43
CA ALA A 95 2.17 16.56 -1.38
C ALA A 95 1.49 16.82 -0.01
N PRO A 96 1.24 18.08 0.37
CA PRO A 96 0.53 18.41 1.61
C PRO A 96 -0.85 17.75 1.67
N ARG A 97 -1.29 17.41 2.89
CA ARG A 97 -2.59 16.77 3.22
C ARG A 97 -2.74 15.30 2.81
N TRP A 98 -1.76 14.75 2.10
CA TRP A 98 -1.69 13.32 1.84
C TRP A 98 -1.04 12.59 3.04
N PRO A 99 -1.46 11.36 3.35
CA PRO A 99 -0.99 10.66 4.55
C PRO A 99 0.42 10.09 4.36
N TRP A 100 1.10 9.82 5.47
CA TRP A 100 2.24 8.91 5.48
C TRP A 100 1.75 7.49 5.22
N LEU A 101 2.53 6.68 4.50
CA LEU A 101 2.21 5.27 4.30
C LEU A 101 3.27 4.38 4.95
N HIS A 102 2.81 3.30 5.56
CA HIS A 102 3.64 2.21 6.05
C HIS A 102 3.30 0.95 5.27
N LEU A 103 4.27 0.46 4.49
CA LEU A 103 4.18 -0.80 3.77
C LEU A 103 4.94 -1.87 4.56
N CYS A 104 4.25 -2.97 4.88
CA CYS A 104 4.91 -4.18 5.36
C CYS A 104 4.94 -5.21 4.24
N CYS A 105 6.13 -5.70 3.90
CA CYS A 105 6.31 -6.84 3.00
C CYS A 105 6.50 -8.08 3.85
N TRP A 106 5.57 -9.02 3.74
CA TRP A 106 5.51 -10.21 4.56
C TRP A 106 6.13 -11.40 3.82
N PRO A 107 7.04 -12.16 4.45
CA PRO A 107 7.51 -13.41 3.88
C PRO A 107 6.37 -14.43 3.85
N THR A 108 6.42 -15.38 2.92
CA THR A 108 5.34 -16.37 2.72
C THR A 108 5.03 -17.17 3.99
N ARG A 109 6.04 -17.42 4.84
CA ARG A 109 5.81 -18.10 6.13
C ARG A 109 4.84 -17.36 7.05
N CYS A 110 4.78 -16.02 6.98
CA CYS A 110 3.88 -15.21 7.80
C CYS A 110 2.48 -15.19 7.19
N THR A 111 2.38 -15.04 5.85
CA THR A 111 1.07 -14.96 5.19
C THR A 111 0.29 -16.27 5.26
N MET A 112 0.98 -17.43 5.27
CA MET A 112 0.34 -18.74 5.44
C MET A 112 -0.24 -18.99 6.84
N LEU A 113 0.08 -18.17 7.84
CA LEU A 113 -0.48 -18.31 9.19
C LEU A 113 -1.86 -17.66 9.34
N VAL A 114 -2.29 -16.89 8.34
CA VAL A 114 -3.58 -16.19 8.35
C VAL A 114 -4.64 -17.05 7.64
N PRO A 115 -5.84 -17.23 8.20
CA PRO A 115 -6.89 -18.08 7.60
C PRO A 115 -7.37 -17.65 6.20
N HIS A 116 -7.35 -16.33 5.92
CA HIS A 116 -7.80 -15.72 4.66
C HIS A 116 -6.77 -14.68 4.18
N PRO A 117 -5.58 -15.11 3.74
CA PRO A 117 -4.50 -14.19 3.40
C PRO A 117 -4.86 -13.26 2.23
N GLU A 118 -5.77 -13.65 1.34
CA GLU A 118 -6.25 -12.84 0.22
C GLU A 118 -7.08 -11.62 0.64
N ASP A 119 -7.65 -11.63 1.84
CA ASP A 119 -8.45 -10.54 2.38
C ASP A 119 -7.60 -9.58 3.24
N GLU A 120 -6.51 -10.08 3.82
CA GLU A 120 -5.61 -9.34 4.71
C GLU A 120 -4.37 -8.80 3.98
N PHE A 121 -3.86 -9.52 2.97
CA PHE A 121 -2.65 -9.17 2.25
C PHE A 121 -2.95 -8.79 0.80
N ALA A 122 -2.73 -7.52 0.48
CA ALA A 122 -2.64 -7.08 -0.90
C ALA A 122 -1.55 -7.88 -1.63
N ARG A 123 -1.90 -8.43 -2.79
CA ARG A 123 -1.01 -9.24 -3.64
C ARG A 123 -0.46 -10.49 -2.93
N GLY A 124 -1.10 -10.91 -1.85
CA GLY A 124 -0.70 -12.05 -1.02
C GLY A 124 0.61 -11.85 -0.25
N ALA A 125 1.11 -10.61 -0.16
CA ALA A 125 2.42 -10.30 0.42
C ALA A 125 2.49 -8.99 1.19
N TYR A 126 1.54 -8.06 1.03
CA TYR A 126 1.65 -6.72 1.58
C TYR A 126 0.49 -6.31 2.47
N THR A 127 0.80 -5.58 3.53
CA THR A 127 -0.17 -4.69 4.19
C THR A 127 0.26 -3.25 4.00
N VAL A 128 -0.71 -2.34 3.87
CA VAL A 128 -0.47 -0.90 3.70
C VAL A 128 -1.38 -0.15 4.67
N ASP A 129 -0.77 0.58 5.58
CA ASP A 129 -1.47 1.46 6.52
C ASP A 129 -1.16 2.93 6.20
N ALA A 130 -2.12 3.82 6.50
CA ALA A 130 -1.98 5.26 6.30
C ALA A 130 -2.05 6.01 7.63
N PHE A 131 -1.22 7.04 7.78
CA PHE A 131 -1.05 7.79 9.01
C PHE A 131 -1.01 9.30 8.75
N GLN A 132 -1.37 10.11 9.75
CA GLN A 132 -1.37 11.56 9.60
C GLN A 132 0.02 12.17 9.76
N SER A 133 0.90 11.51 10.53
CA SER A 133 2.25 11.99 10.82
C SER A 133 3.29 10.86 10.82
N ASP A 134 4.57 11.20 10.69
CA ASP A 134 5.66 10.22 10.86
C ASP A 134 5.73 9.68 12.30
N ASP A 135 5.37 10.47 13.29
CA ASP A 135 5.28 10.02 14.69
C ASP A 135 4.25 8.90 14.86
N ASP A 136 3.11 9.00 14.17
CA ASP A 136 2.10 7.94 14.17
C ASP A 136 2.61 6.66 13.50
N VAL A 137 3.39 6.79 12.41
CA VAL A 137 4.06 5.66 11.76
C VAL A 137 5.05 5.00 12.73
N ASN A 138 5.91 5.79 13.39
CA ASN A 138 6.84 5.32 14.40
C ASN A 138 6.12 4.54 15.52
N ALA A 139 5.04 5.10 16.05
CA ALA A 139 4.27 4.47 17.12
C ALA A 139 3.56 3.18 16.66
N ALA A 140 3.09 3.12 15.41
CA ALA A 140 2.52 1.91 14.83
C ALA A 140 3.59 0.82 14.62
N GLU A 141 4.75 1.19 14.07
CA GLU A 141 5.86 0.27 13.84
C GLU A 141 6.35 -0.37 15.14
N LEU A 142 6.53 0.44 16.20
CA LEU A 142 6.91 -0.07 17.53
C LEU A 142 5.88 -1.04 18.12
N ARG A 143 4.58 -0.75 17.94
CA ARG A 143 3.51 -1.66 18.38
C ARG A 143 3.51 -2.96 17.58
N LEU A 144 3.73 -2.89 16.28
CA LEU A 144 3.81 -4.06 15.42
C LEU A 144 5.02 -4.94 15.77
N LEU A 145 6.19 -4.32 15.98
CA LEU A 145 7.40 -5.02 16.46
C LEU A 145 7.15 -5.74 17.79
N ALA A 146 6.49 -5.08 18.73
CA ALA A 146 6.14 -5.70 20.01
C ALA A 146 5.17 -6.88 19.84
N ALA A 147 4.24 -6.81 18.88
CA ALA A 147 3.27 -7.86 18.61
C ALA A 147 3.86 -9.09 17.89
N LEU A 148 4.89 -8.90 17.05
CA LEU A 148 5.59 -9.99 16.35
C LEU A 148 6.36 -10.92 17.30
N GLY A 149 6.66 -10.45 18.51
CA GLY A 149 7.45 -11.18 19.49
C GLY A 149 8.94 -11.24 19.12
N PRO A 150 9.80 -11.71 20.05
CA PRO A 150 11.25 -11.57 19.95
C PRO A 150 11.89 -12.36 18.81
N HIS A 151 11.23 -13.40 18.28
CA HIS A 151 11.81 -14.24 17.22
C HIS A 151 11.61 -13.65 15.82
N GLU A 152 10.42 -13.16 15.50
CA GLU A 152 10.15 -12.54 14.20
C GLU A 152 10.70 -11.11 14.11
N ALA A 153 10.78 -10.39 15.24
CA ALA A 153 11.39 -9.05 15.28
C ALA A 153 12.87 -9.04 14.81
N TYR A 154 13.59 -10.16 14.94
CA TYR A 154 14.98 -10.28 14.47
C TYR A 154 15.09 -10.24 12.93
N TYR A 155 14.03 -10.64 12.25
CA TYR A 155 13.95 -10.68 10.79
C TYR A 155 13.26 -9.44 10.22
N VAL A 156 13.13 -8.37 11.01
CA VAL A 156 12.57 -7.11 10.51
C VAL A 156 13.67 -6.22 9.96
N ARG A 157 13.51 -5.82 8.70
CA ARG A 157 14.34 -4.79 8.06
C ARG A 157 13.51 -3.53 7.86
N SER A 158 13.82 -2.49 8.63
CA SER A 158 13.25 -1.16 8.40
C SER A 158 14.06 -0.43 7.32
N VAL A 159 13.38 0.01 6.28
CA VAL A 159 13.95 0.85 5.23
C VAL A 159 13.84 2.30 5.67
N PRO A 160 14.97 3.03 5.83
CA PRO A 160 14.91 4.43 6.18
C PRO A 160 14.21 5.21 5.07
N VAL A 161 13.43 6.23 5.44
CA VAL A 161 12.89 7.18 4.46
C VAL A 161 14.08 7.77 3.72
N ALA A 162 14.13 7.60 2.39
CA ALA A 162 15.14 8.26 1.60
C ALA A 162 15.03 9.77 1.85
N ALA A 163 16.09 10.39 2.35
CA ALA A 163 16.17 11.83 2.52
C ALA A 163 16.17 12.49 1.13
N GLY A 164 14.99 12.64 0.53
CA GLY A 164 14.77 13.34 -0.73
C GLY A 164 14.69 14.84 -0.47
N HIS A 165 15.78 15.52 -0.81
CA HIS A 165 16.01 16.96 -0.91
C HIS A 165 14.84 17.92 -0.63
N ALA A 166 15.05 18.77 0.39
CA ALA A 166 14.37 20.04 0.60
C ALA A 166 14.53 20.99 -0.61
#